data_AF-A0A2V7QYS3-F1
#
_entry.id   AF-A0A2V7QYS3-F1
#
_cell.length_a   1.000
_cell.length_b   1.000
_cell.length_c   1.000
_cell.angle_alpha   90.00
_cell.angle_beta   90.00
_cell.angle_gamma   90.00
#
_symmetry.space_group_name_H-M   'P 1'
#
loop_
_entity.id
_entity.type
_entity.pdbx_description
1 polymer ?
#
loop_
_entity_poly.entity_id
_entity_poly.type
_entity_poly.pdbx_seq_one_letter_code
_entity_poly.pdbx_strand_id
1 'polypeptide(L)'
;ILALDHVALLAGTAFRGQYEERIRRLVRDLSADPDLILFVDELHNLIGQGTALGAAMDAANMLKPALVRGDIRVVGATTGSEYDKWIRGDPALERRFQPVLIEELDTIQTWEVLVARRPRLERHHAVAITDDALKAAIVLTDRFVPERARPDKAIDVLDEACAHAQATAAVSPELDRLIRERRKVDAMIRRGLTHETPRQEPAEDLVAEIFPMLERIGAEIEKMLGGGGRGRSVEDRGGVSAPEQPAPTSPSLPQPPPTLAVRRAELDQLLRAELEHQGIIVRGQDIARVVGTAVGKGIEWRA
;
A
#
# COMPACT_ATOMS: atom_id res chain seq x y z
N ILE A 1 -15.55 13.92 10.23
CA ILE A 1 -15.14 12.89 11.20
C ILE A 1 -13.67 13.13 11.54
N LEU A 2 -13.33 13.22 12.82
CA LEU A 2 -11.97 13.40 13.33
C LEU A 2 -11.60 12.16 14.13
N ALA A 3 -10.62 11.38 13.66
CA ALA A 3 -10.11 10.23 14.40
C ALA A 3 -9.13 10.69 15.48
N LEU A 4 -9.32 10.22 16.71
CA LEU A 4 -8.44 10.52 17.82
C LEU A 4 -7.24 9.58 17.82
N ASP A 5 -6.05 10.17 17.74
CA ASP A 5 -4.79 9.48 18.01
C ASP A 5 -4.37 9.74 19.46
N HIS A 6 -4.56 8.74 20.32
CA HIS A 6 -4.20 8.83 21.74
C HIS A 6 -2.69 8.93 21.96
N VAL A 7 -1.86 8.38 21.05
CA VAL A 7 -0.40 8.47 21.12
C VAL A 7 0.04 9.90 20.79
N ALA A 8 -0.54 10.51 19.76
CA ALA A 8 -0.25 11.90 19.40
C ALA A 8 -0.64 12.90 20.50
N LEU A 9 -1.67 12.59 21.30
CA LEU A 9 -2.04 13.40 22.47
C LEU A 9 -0.99 13.37 23.58
N LEU A 10 -0.31 12.23 23.76
CA LEU A 10 0.76 12.03 24.75
C LEU A 10 2.12 12.52 24.24
N ALA A 11 2.32 12.57 22.93
CA ALA A 11 3.55 13.02 22.31
C ALA A 11 3.86 14.49 22.66
N GLY A 12 5.05 14.73 23.22
CA GLY A 12 5.50 16.06 23.59
C GLY A 12 4.81 16.66 24.82
N THR A 13 4.05 15.87 25.60
CA THR A 13 3.57 16.30 26.92
C THR A 13 4.56 15.84 27.99
N ALA A 14 5.42 16.74 28.46
CA ALA A 14 6.37 16.44 29.54
C ALA A 14 5.71 16.49 30.93
N PHE A 15 4.55 17.15 31.03
CA PHE A 15 3.84 17.40 32.28
C PHE A 15 2.35 17.09 32.17
N ARG A 16 1.77 16.58 33.27
CA ARG A 16 0.35 16.21 33.40
C ARG A 16 -0.63 17.27 32.87
N GLY A 17 -0.42 18.53 33.25
CA GLY A 17 -1.33 19.62 32.88
C GLY A 17 -1.40 19.92 31.38
N GLN A 18 -0.34 19.58 30.62
CA GLN A 18 -0.33 19.81 29.16
C GLN A 18 -1.27 18.85 28.44
N TYR A 19 -1.35 17.60 28.91
CA TYR A 19 -2.30 16.62 28.38
C TYR A 19 -3.74 17.00 28.71
N GLU A 20 -4.01 17.38 29.96
CA GLU A 20 -5.34 17.82 30.39
C GLU A 20 -5.79 19.06 29.58
N GLU A 21 -4.92 20.04 29.33
CA GLU A 21 -5.28 21.20 28.53
C GLU A 21 -5.55 20.85 27.05
N ARG A 22 -4.87 19.84 26.49
CA ARG A 22 -5.16 19.33 25.14
C ARG A 22 -6.55 18.68 25.08
N ILE A 23 -6.90 17.84 26.06
CA ILE A 23 -8.24 17.25 26.15
C ILE A 23 -9.30 18.33 26.33
N ARG A 24 -9.04 19.34 27.18
CA ARG A 24 -9.96 20.46 27.39
C ARG A 24 -10.16 21.27 26.11
N ARG A 25 -9.08 21.56 25.37
CA ARG A 25 -9.16 22.22 24.07
C ARG A 25 -9.97 21.38 23.09
N LEU A 26 -9.68 20.08 22.98
CA LEU A 26 -10.42 19.16 22.13
C LEU A 26 -11.92 19.20 22.43
N VAL A 27 -12.32 19.12 23.71
CA VAL A 27 -13.74 19.20 24.10
C VAL A 27 -14.34 20.55 23.72
N ARG A 28 -13.65 21.67 23.97
CA ARG A 28 -14.15 23.01 23.60
C ARG A 28 -14.38 23.12 22.10
N ASP A 29 -13.41 22.67 21.30
CA ASP A 29 -13.48 22.77 19.84
C ASP A 29 -14.60 21.86 19.28
N LEU A 30 -14.75 20.65 19.82
CA LEU A 30 -15.84 19.73 19.44
C LEU A 30 -17.23 20.24 19.87
N SER A 31 -17.32 20.91 21.02
CA SER A 31 -18.60 21.48 21.49
C SER A 31 -18.99 22.77 20.77
N ALA A 32 -18.02 23.47 20.16
CA ALA A 32 -18.29 24.68 19.40
C ALA A 32 -18.86 24.39 17.99
N ASP A 33 -18.59 23.21 17.44
CA ASP A 33 -19.00 22.84 16.09
C ASP A 33 -19.78 21.49 16.07
N PRO A 34 -21.11 21.52 15.93
CA PRO A 34 -21.94 20.31 15.94
C PRO A 34 -21.78 19.42 14.69
N ASP A 35 -21.10 19.88 13.64
CA ASP A 35 -20.81 19.08 12.45
C ASP A 35 -19.58 18.18 12.65
N LEU A 36 -18.81 18.40 13.73
CA LEU A 36 -17.69 17.54 14.09
C LEU A 36 -18.17 16.26 14.78
N ILE A 37 -17.70 15.13 14.27
CA ILE A 37 -17.87 13.81 14.89
C ILE A 37 -16.49 13.31 15.28
N LEU A 38 -16.28 13.09 16.58
CA LEU A 38 -15.08 12.46 17.10
C LEU A 38 -15.19 10.94 16.91
N PHE A 39 -14.20 10.33 16.29
CA PHE A 39 -14.04 8.89 16.26
C PHE A 39 -12.96 8.48 17.25
N VAL A 40 -13.28 7.54 18.13
CA VAL A 40 -12.34 6.98 19.12
C VAL A 40 -12.26 5.49 18.91
N ASP A 41 -11.11 5.02 18.46
CA ASP A 41 -10.80 3.59 18.51
C ASP A 41 -10.52 3.20 19.96
N GLU A 42 -10.96 2.01 20.35
CA GLU A 42 -10.87 1.53 21.73
C GLU A 42 -11.39 2.56 22.75
N LEU A 43 -12.64 2.99 22.63
CA LEU A 43 -13.25 4.05 23.45
C LEU A 43 -13.08 3.81 24.96
N HIS A 44 -13.04 2.54 25.38
CA HIS A 44 -12.82 2.15 26.77
C HIS A 44 -11.48 2.65 27.34
N ASN A 45 -10.47 2.94 26.50
CA ASN A 45 -9.20 3.55 26.94
C ASN A 45 -9.39 4.96 27.49
N LEU A 46 -10.32 5.73 26.91
CA LEU A 46 -10.61 7.09 27.37
C LEU A 46 -11.58 7.11 28.55
N ILE A 47 -12.40 6.08 28.73
CA ILE A 47 -13.49 6.06 29.71
C ILE A 47 -13.16 5.18 30.94
N GLY A 48 -12.43 4.09 30.76
CA GLY A 48 -12.27 3.02 31.76
C GLY A 48 -10.83 2.72 32.21
N GLN A 49 -9.81 2.95 31.40
CA GLN A 49 -8.43 2.51 31.70
C GLN A 49 -7.57 3.45 32.57
N GLY A 50 -8.15 4.46 33.22
CA GLY A 50 -7.42 5.38 34.12
C GLY A 50 -6.76 4.75 35.37
N THR A 51 -6.73 3.41 35.50
CA THR A 51 -6.20 2.71 36.66
C THR A 51 -5.16 1.63 36.37
N ALA A 52 -4.99 1.15 35.12
CA ALA A 52 -4.19 -0.07 34.85
C ALA A 52 -2.72 0.19 34.48
N LEU A 53 -2.39 1.37 33.97
CA LEU A 53 -1.04 1.80 33.69
C LEU A 53 -0.82 3.06 34.51
N GLY A 54 0.08 3.02 35.51
CA GLY A 54 0.38 4.12 36.43
C GLY A 54 0.88 5.44 35.80
N ALA A 55 0.60 5.68 34.52
CA ALA A 55 0.87 6.87 33.72
C ALA A 55 -0.32 7.36 32.85
N ALA A 56 -1.54 6.82 32.99
CA ALA A 56 -2.75 7.34 32.32
C ALA A 56 -3.68 8.00 33.37
N MET A 57 -3.44 9.24 33.77
CA MET A 57 -4.03 10.46 33.17
C MET A 57 -5.56 10.41 33.07
N ASP A 58 -6.19 11.30 33.84
CA ASP A 58 -7.63 11.39 34.09
C ASP A 58 -8.44 12.00 32.92
N ALA A 59 -8.24 11.46 31.71
CA ALA A 59 -9.00 11.85 30.51
C ALA A 59 -10.50 11.56 30.67
N ALA A 60 -10.82 10.48 31.38
CA ALA A 60 -12.18 10.03 31.65
C ALA A 60 -12.99 11.12 32.37
N ASN A 61 -12.47 11.72 33.46
CA ASN A 61 -13.20 12.77 34.16
C ASN A 61 -13.35 14.06 33.34
N MET A 62 -12.52 14.28 32.33
CA MET A 62 -12.60 15.46 31.46
C MET A 62 -13.58 15.27 30.29
N LEU A 63 -13.62 14.07 29.69
CA LEU A 63 -14.48 13.76 28.54
C LEU A 63 -15.90 13.35 28.96
N LYS A 64 -16.02 12.60 30.07
CA LYS A 64 -17.30 12.07 30.54
C LYS A 64 -18.38 13.14 30.73
N PRO A 65 -18.12 14.33 31.31
CA PRO A 65 -19.15 15.36 31.42
C PRO A 65 -19.68 15.83 30.06
N ALA A 66 -18.82 16.00 29.06
CA ALA A 66 -19.23 16.42 27.71
C ALA A 66 -20.04 15.33 27.00
N LEU A 67 -19.64 14.07 27.15
CA LEU A 67 -20.37 12.90 26.64
C LEU A 67 -21.76 12.77 27.29
N VAL A 68 -21.82 12.88 28.62
CA VAL A 68 -23.07 12.74 29.40
C VAL A 68 -24.04 13.89 29.14
N ARG A 69 -23.54 15.11 28.89
CA ARG A 69 -24.41 16.23 28.49
C ARG A 69 -24.87 16.11 27.04
N GLY A 70 -24.08 15.47 26.18
CA GLY A 70 -24.32 15.39 24.74
C GLY A 70 -23.80 16.61 23.99
N ASP A 71 -22.82 17.32 24.57
CA ASP A 71 -22.22 18.52 23.96
C ASP A 71 -21.29 18.16 22.78
N ILE A 72 -20.94 16.88 22.64
CA ILE A 72 -20.05 16.37 21.58
C ILE A 72 -20.67 15.13 20.92
N ARG A 73 -20.45 14.98 19.62
CA ARG A 73 -20.83 13.78 18.86
C ARG A 73 -19.66 12.83 18.77
N VAL A 74 -19.86 11.58 19.19
CA VAL A 74 -18.80 10.57 19.25
C VAL A 74 -19.26 9.25 18.64
N VAL A 75 -18.37 8.64 17.86
CA VAL A 75 -18.44 7.22 17.47
C VAL A 75 -17.28 6.52 18.15
N GLY A 76 -17.59 5.55 19.01
CA GLY A 76 -16.58 4.75 19.71
C GLY A 76 -16.60 3.31 19.24
N ALA A 77 -15.43 2.72 19.03
CA ALA A 77 -15.27 1.29 18.83
C ALA A 77 -14.86 0.62 20.16
N THR A 78 -15.50 -0.51 20.49
CA THR A 78 -15.18 -1.33 21.67
C THR A 78 -15.50 -2.78 21.38
N THR A 79 -14.86 -3.69 22.11
CA THR A 79 -15.34 -5.08 22.18
C THR A 79 -16.61 -5.16 23.04
N GLY A 80 -17.39 -6.24 22.88
CA GLY A 80 -18.61 -6.43 23.67
C GLY A 80 -18.36 -6.48 25.18
N SER A 81 -17.26 -7.12 25.60
CA SER A 81 -16.86 -7.21 27.01
C SER A 81 -16.45 -5.85 27.59
N GLU A 82 -15.77 -5.01 26.83
CA GLU A 82 -15.44 -3.64 27.21
C GLU A 82 -16.68 -2.75 27.30
N TYR A 83 -17.59 -2.87 26.33
CA TYR A 83 -18.86 -2.15 26.37
C TYR A 83 -19.63 -2.47 27.65
N ASP A 84 -19.78 -3.76 27.96
CA ASP A 84 -20.51 -4.21 29.16
C ASP A 84 -19.84 -3.71 30.44
N LYS A 85 -18.51 -3.75 30.51
CA LYS A 85 -17.75 -3.34 31.69
C LYS A 85 -17.74 -1.83 31.92
N TRP A 86 -17.56 -1.04 30.86
CA TRP A 86 -17.21 0.39 30.98
C TRP A 86 -18.31 1.36 30.54
N ILE A 87 -19.22 0.92 29.66
CA ILE A 87 -20.31 1.76 29.15
C ILE A 87 -21.63 1.34 29.79
N ARG A 88 -22.03 0.07 29.65
CA ARG A 88 -23.29 -0.45 30.23
C ARG A 88 -23.28 -0.41 31.76
N GLY A 89 -22.12 -0.61 32.38
CA GLY A 89 -21.96 -0.50 33.83
C GLY A 89 -22.16 0.92 34.39
N ASP A 90 -22.16 1.95 33.55
CA ASP A 90 -22.33 3.35 33.95
C ASP A 90 -23.67 3.93 33.45
N PRO A 91 -24.66 4.16 34.34
CA PRO A 91 -25.98 4.64 33.94
C PRO A 91 -25.98 6.01 33.23
N ALA A 92 -24.95 6.84 33.41
CA ALA A 92 -24.88 8.14 32.74
C ALA A 92 -24.42 7.99 31.28
N LEU A 93 -23.50 7.06 31.02
CA LEU A 93 -23.01 6.77 29.67
C LEU A 93 -23.97 5.87 28.89
N GLU A 94 -24.56 4.86 29.54
CA GLU A 94 -25.54 3.96 28.93
C GLU A 94 -26.71 4.73 28.31
N ARG A 95 -27.14 5.83 28.93
CA ARG A 95 -28.22 6.71 28.41
C ARG A 95 -27.82 7.56 27.21
N ARG A 96 -26.53 7.62 26.86
CA ARG A 96 -26.00 8.46 25.77
C ARG A 96 -25.44 7.66 24.61
N PHE A 97 -24.96 6.45 24.86
CA PHE A 97 -24.49 5.56 23.82
C PHE A 97 -25.62 4.67 23.33
N GLN A 98 -25.86 4.71 22.01
CA GLN A 98 -26.67 3.70 21.34
C GLN A 98 -25.74 2.60 20.84
N PRO A 99 -25.82 1.36 21.36
CA PRO A 99 -25.01 0.26 20.84
C PRO A 99 -25.47 -0.07 19.42
N VAL A 100 -24.48 -0.22 18.52
CA VAL A 100 -24.64 -0.80 17.19
C VAL A 100 -23.78 -2.05 17.18
N LEU A 101 -24.42 -3.21 17.25
CA LEU A 101 -23.72 -4.49 17.28
C LEU A 101 -23.15 -4.77 15.89
N ILE A 102 -21.82 -5.00 15.84
CA ILE A 102 -21.14 -5.48 14.65
C ILE A 102 -20.88 -6.97 14.86
N GLU A 103 -21.59 -7.79 14.09
CA GLU A 103 -21.43 -9.24 14.13
C GLU A 103 -20.17 -9.67 13.38
N GLU A 104 -19.64 -10.83 13.77
CA GLU A 104 -18.58 -11.49 13.01
C GLU A 104 -19.07 -11.81 11.59
N LEU A 105 -18.19 -11.63 10.60
CA LEU A 105 -18.54 -11.91 9.21
C LEU A 105 -18.85 -13.40 8.98
N ASP A 106 -19.85 -13.67 8.14
CA ASP A 106 -20.09 -15.03 7.68
C ASP A 106 -18.97 -15.52 6.73
N THR A 107 -19.04 -16.79 6.33
CA THR A 107 -18.03 -17.43 5.47
C THR A 107 -17.94 -16.75 4.09
N ILE A 108 -19.07 -16.33 3.52
CA ILE A 108 -19.15 -15.74 2.19
C ILE A 108 -18.63 -14.30 2.23
N GLN A 109 -19.05 -13.52 3.22
CA GLN A 109 -18.54 -12.16 3.46
C GLN A 109 -17.03 -12.18 3.72
N THR A 110 -16.54 -13.15 4.49
CA THR A 110 -15.10 -13.31 4.73
C THR A 110 -14.36 -13.65 3.44
N TRP A 111 -14.92 -14.53 2.60
CA TRP A 111 -14.37 -14.82 1.28
C TRP A 111 -14.24 -13.54 0.41
N GLU A 112 -15.29 -12.72 0.36
CA GLU A 112 -15.27 -11.45 -0.38
C GLU A 112 -14.17 -10.51 0.14
N VAL A 113 -13.99 -10.40 1.46
CA VAL A 113 -12.91 -9.63 2.07
C VAL A 113 -11.54 -10.19 1.65
N LEU A 114 -11.34 -11.51 1.70
CA LEU A 114 -10.07 -12.13 1.31
C LEU A 114 -9.78 -11.92 -0.19
N VAL A 115 -10.79 -12.03 -1.06
CA VAL A 115 -10.66 -11.72 -2.50
C VAL A 115 -10.27 -10.26 -2.71
N ALA A 116 -10.91 -9.32 -2.00
CA ALA A 116 -10.58 -7.90 -2.08
C ALA A 116 -9.17 -7.58 -1.56
N ARG A 117 -8.68 -8.32 -0.56
CA ARG A 117 -7.34 -8.18 0.03
C ARG A 117 -6.25 -8.86 -0.81
N ARG A 118 -6.58 -9.91 -1.55
CA ARG A 118 -5.62 -10.74 -2.32
C ARG A 118 -4.63 -9.92 -3.16
N PRO A 119 -5.05 -8.95 -4.01
CA PRO A 119 -4.09 -8.21 -4.82
C PRO A 119 -3.10 -7.38 -4.00
N ARG A 120 -3.44 -7.00 -2.76
CA ARG A 120 -2.51 -6.27 -1.89
C ARG A 120 -1.49 -7.21 -1.26
N LEU A 121 -1.92 -8.41 -0.83
CA LEU A 121 -1.05 -9.43 -0.25
C LEU A 121 -0.07 -9.98 -1.29
N GLU A 122 -0.56 -10.38 -2.47
CA GLU A 122 0.26 -10.86 -3.59
C GLU A 122 1.38 -9.86 -3.94
N ARG A 123 1.05 -8.57 -3.99
CA ARG A 123 2.02 -7.51 -4.28
C ARG A 123 3.01 -7.25 -3.15
N HIS A 124 2.57 -7.35 -1.90
CA HIS A 124 3.42 -7.10 -0.76
C HIS A 124 4.50 -8.18 -0.65
N HIS A 125 4.08 -9.44 -0.77
CA HIS A 125 4.94 -10.61 -0.64
C HIS A 125 5.57 -11.07 -1.96
N ALA A 126 5.15 -10.52 -3.10
CA ALA A 126 5.56 -10.99 -4.42
C ALA A 126 5.31 -12.51 -4.58
N VAL A 127 4.07 -12.93 -4.34
CA VAL A 127 3.60 -14.32 -4.46
C VAL A 127 2.27 -14.35 -5.19
N ALA A 128 1.91 -15.47 -5.81
CA ALA A 128 0.57 -15.70 -6.33
C ALA A 128 -0.28 -16.45 -5.29
N ILE A 129 -1.54 -16.05 -5.08
CA ILE A 129 -2.45 -16.69 -4.13
C ILE A 129 -3.57 -17.40 -4.92
N THR A 130 -3.80 -18.67 -4.59
CA THR A 130 -4.87 -19.48 -5.18
C THR A 130 -6.20 -19.29 -4.47
N ASP A 131 -7.30 -19.56 -5.18
CA ASP A 131 -8.64 -19.63 -4.59
C ASP A 131 -8.72 -20.70 -3.49
N ASP A 132 -8.02 -21.82 -3.68
CA ASP A 132 -7.91 -22.91 -2.70
C ASP A 132 -7.28 -22.44 -1.39
N ALA A 133 -6.23 -21.61 -1.45
CA ALA A 133 -5.64 -21.01 -0.25
C ALA A 133 -6.64 -20.14 0.52
N LEU A 134 -7.47 -19.35 -0.17
CA LEU A 134 -8.50 -18.57 0.50
C LEU A 134 -9.56 -19.46 1.18
N LYS A 135 -9.97 -20.56 0.53
CA LYS A 135 -10.93 -21.51 1.11
C LYS A 135 -10.34 -22.17 2.35
N ALA A 136 -9.11 -22.66 2.23
CA ALA A 136 -8.38 -23.27 3.33
C ALA A 136 -8.24 -22.30 4.50
N ALA A 137 -7.91 -21.03 4.25
CA ALA A 137 -7.74 -20.03 5.29
C ALA A 137 -9.00 -19.86 6.13
N ILE A 138 -10.17 -19.83 5.51
CA ILE A 138 -11.45 -19.75 6.24
C ILE A 138 -11.73 -21.05 6.99
N VAL A 139 -11.78 -22.18 6.28
CA VAL A 139 -12.19 -23.47 6.85
C VAL A 139 -11.29 -23.93 8.00
N LEU A 140 -9.96 -23.77 7.83
CA LEU A 140 -9.01 -24.24 8.83
C LEU A 140 -8.96 -23.31 10.05
N THR A 141 -9.04 -22.00 9.86
CA THR A 141 -9.04 -21.06 11.00
C THR A 141 -10.34 -21.16 11.80
N ASP A 142 -11.48 -21.43 11.17
CA ASP A 142 -12.72 -21.68 11.91
C ASP A 142 -12.66 -22.93 12.78
N ARG A 143 -11.98 -23.97 12.29
CA ARG A 143 -11.89 -25.25 13.00
C ARG A 143 -10.83 -25.24 14.09
N PHE A 144 -9.70 -24.60 13.85
CA PHE A 144 -8.50 -24.72 14.68
C PHE A 144 -8.13 -23.45 15.45
N VAL A 145 -8.73 -22.30 15.11
CA VAL A 145 -8.51 -21.00 15.75
C VAL A 145 -9.88 -20.37 16.14
N PRO A 146 -10.72 -21.07 16.93
CA PRO A 146 -12.09 -20.63 17.25
C PRO A 146 -12.13 -19.40 18.19
N GLU A 147 -11.04 -19.08 18.88
CA GLU A 147 -10.94 -17.96 19.82
C GLU A 147 -10.78 -16.60 19.15
N ARG A 148 -10.50 -16.58 17.83
CA ARG A 148 -10.37 -15.36 17.04
C ARG A 148 -11.56 -15.23 16.09
N ALA A 149 -11.90 -13.98 15.78
CA ALA A 149 -12.98 -13.66 14.86
C ALA A 149 -12.48 -13.54 13.40
N ARG A 150 -13.35 -13.86 12.45
CA ARG A 150 -13.23 -13.47 11.05
C ARG A 150 -13.40 -11.95 10.90
N PRO A 151 -12.84 -11.34 9.84
CA PRO A 151 -11.97 -11.94 8.82
C PRO A 151 -10.49 -12.02 9.27
N ASP A 152 -10.16 -11.44 10.42
CA ASP A 152 -8.81 -11.19 10.91
C ASP A 152 -7.97 -12.46 10.98
N LYS A 153 -8.45 -13.52 11.64
CA LYS A 153 -7.73 -14.81 11.73
C LYS A 153 -7.37 -15.43 10.37
N ALA A 154 -8.25 -15.26 9.38
CA ALA A 154 -8.04 -15.82 8.04
C ALA A 154 -7.05 -14.98 7.23
N ILE A 155 -7.08 -13.65 7.41
CA ILE A 155 -6.10 -12.73 6.81
C ILE A 155 -4.71 -13.04 7.37
N ASP A 156 -4.58 -13.22 8.69
CA ASP A 156 -3.29 -13.45 9.34
C ASP A 156 -2.60 -14.73 8.85
N VAL A 157 -3.32 -15.85 8.85
CA VAL A 157 -2.76 -17.12 8.37
C VAL A 157 -2.38 -17.05 6.89
N LEU A 158 -3.17 -16.32 6.09
CA LEU A 158 -2.86 -16.10 4.68
C LEU A 158 -1.60 -15.23 4.52
N ASP A 159 -1.47 -14.17 5.30
CA ASP A 159 -0.31 -13.27 5.29
C ASP A 159 0.97 -14.00 5.70
N GLU A 160 0.92 -14.81 6.76
CA GLU A 160 2.04 -15.63 7.21
C GLU A 160 2.43 -16.69 6.17
N ALA A 161 1.45 -17.32 5.52
CA ALA A 161 1.72 -18.25 4.42
C ALA A 161 2.40 -17.56 3.23
N CYS A 162 1.99 -16.33 2.90
CA CYS A 162 2.63 -15.52 1.87
C CYS A 162 4.06 -15.14 2.24
N ALA A 163 4.28 -14.67 3.47
CA ALA A 163 5.60 -14.32 3.99
C ALA A 163 6.55 -15.52 3.95
N HIS A 164 6.06 -16.71 4.33
CA HIS A 164 6.85 -17.94 4.26
C HIS A 164 7.18 -18.34 2.82
N ALA A 165 6.20 -18.29 1.91
CA ALA A 165 6.43 -18.59 0.49
C ALA A 165 7.49 -17.65 -0.11
N GLN A 166 7.41 -16.35 0.21
CA GLN A 166 8.43 -15.38 -0.21
C GLN A 166 9.81 -15.69 0.39
N ALA A 167 9.89 -15.96 1.69
CA ALA A 167 11.16 -16.20 2.37
C ALA A 167 11.89 -17.47 1.89
N THR A 168 11.14 -18.45 1.40
CA THR A 168 11.68 -19.71 0.87
C THR A 168 11.90 -19.68 -0.64
N ALA A 169 11.40 -18.65 -1.34
CA ALA A 169 11.50 -18.54 -2.78
C ALA A 169 12.92 -18.22 -3.25
N ALA A 170 13.35 -18.87 -4.33
CA ALA A 170 14.52 -18.47 -5.09
C ALA A 170 14.09 -17.45 -6.16
N VAL A 171 14.43 -16.17 -5.96
CA VAL A 171 14.00 -15.09 -6.87
C VAL A 171 14.90 -15.05 -8.10
N SER A 172 14.32 -15.27 -9.29
CA SER A 172 15.06 -15.10 -10.55
C SER A 172 15.35 -13.61 -10.86
N PRO A 173 16.42 -13.27 -11.60
CA PRO A 173 16.69 -11.91 -12.02
C PRO A 173 15.54 -11.25 -12.82
N GLU A 174 14.77 -12.06 -13.55
CA GLU A 174 13.61 -11.61 -14.34
C GLU A 174 12.45 -11.21 -13.43
N LEU A 175 12.09 -12.05 -12.46
CA LEU A 175 11.06 -11.72 -11.47
C LEU A 175 11.45 -10.46 -10.69
N ASP A 176 12.72 -10.37 -10.30
CA ASP A 176 13.28 -9.23 -9.59
C ASP A 176 13.17 -7.93 -10.40
N ARG A 177 13.40 -8.02 -11.73
CA ARG A 177 13.20 -6.91 -12.66
C ARG A 177 11.72 -6.52 -12.73
N LEU A 178 10.81 -7.46 -12.89
CA LEU A 178 9.37 -7.20 -12.96
C LEU A 178 8.85 -6.53 -11.67
N ILE A 179 9.28 -7.01 -10.50
CA ILE A 179 8.96 -6.40 -9.20
C ILE A 179 9.42 -4.93 -9.16
N ARG A 180 10.65 -4.65 -9.59
CA ARG A 180 11.19 -3.28 -9.62
C ARG A 180 10.45 -2.37 -10.60
N GLU A 181 10.18 -2.84 -11.82
CA GLU A 181 9.43 -2.08 -12.82
C GLU A 181 8.02 -1.74 -12.30
N ARG A 182 7.34 -2.73 -11.71
CA ARG A 182 6.01 -2.54 -11.12
C ARG A 182 6.01 -1.54 -9.96
N ARG A 183 7.02 -1.59 -9.08
CA ARG A 183 7.20 -0.60 -7.99
C ARG A 183 7.43 0.82 -8.53
N LYS A 184 8.15 0.95 -9.64
CA LYS A 184 8.40 2.25 -10.30
C LYS A 184 7.10 2.85 -10.84
N VAL A 185 6.30 2.06 -11.54
CA VAL A 185 4.98 2.48 -12.07
C VAL A 185 4.04 2.90 -10.93
N ASP A 186 3.98 2.12 -9.85
CA ASP A 186 3.21 2.48 -8.65
C ASP A 186 3.66 3.80 -8.01
N ALA A 187 4.97 4.07 -7.99
CA ALA A 187 5.51 5.33 -7.49
C ALA A 187 5.12 6.51 -8.39
N MET A 188 5.08 6.31 -9.72
CA MET A 188 4.63 7.32 -10.67
C MET A 188 3.14 7.64 -10.51
N ILE A 189 2.29 6.62 -10.42
CA ILE A 189 0.85 6.79 -10.20
C ILE A 189 0.58 7.52 -8.88
N ARG A 190 1.28 7.17 -7.79
CA ARG A 190 1.15 7.88 -6.50
C ARG A 190 1.56 9.34 -6.55
N ARG A 191 2.43 9.73 -7.50
CA ARG A 191 2.81 11.13 -7.76
C ARG A 191 1.82 11.86 -8.66
N GLY A 192 0.73 11.21 -9.10
CA GLY A 192 -0.29 11.81 -9.96
C GLY A 192 0.03 11.79 -11.46
N LEU A 193 1.05 11.04 -11.88
CA LEU A 193 1.34 10.86 -13.30
C LEU A 193 0.30 9.91 -13.93
N THR A 194 -0.10 10.21 -15.17
CA THR A 194 -1.06 9.39 -15.94
C THR A 194 -0.40 8.62 -17.09
N HIS A 195 0.70 9.14 -17.62
CA HIS A 195 1.49 8.52 -18.69
C HIS A 195 2.94 8.34 -18.25
N GLU A 196 3.62 7.36 -18.84
CA GLU A 196 5.08 7.28 -18.71
C GLU A 196 5.70 8.54 -19.29
N THR A 197 6.62 9.15 -18.54
CA THR A 197 7.49 10.18 -19.12
C THR A 197 8.29 9.48 -20.21
N PRO A 198 8.27 9.98 -21.46
CA PRO A 198 9.09 9.38 -22.50
C PRO A 198 10.51 9.25 -21.97
N ARG A 199 11.17 8.10 -22.20
CA ARG A 199 12.63 8.08 -22.17
C ARG A 199 13.03 9.18 -23.15
N GLN A 200 13.50 10.32 -22.65
CA GLN A 200 14.35 11.17 -23.44
C GLN A 200 15.59 10.32 -23.68
N GLU A 201 15.57 9.51 -24.74
CA GLU A 201 16.80 9.25 -25.46
C GLU A 201 17.41 10.63 -25.68
N PRO A 202 18.67 10.88 -25.29
CA PRO A 202 19.28 12.17 -25.56
C PRO A 202 19.05 12.41 -27.04
N ALA A 203 18.27 13.45 -27.38
CA ALA A 203 17.79 13.64 -28.73
C ALA A 203 19.00 13.49 -29.65
N GLU A 204 18.96 12.51 -30.56
CA GLU A 204 20.06 12.32 -31.52
C GLU A 204 20.34 13.63 -32.22
N ASP A 205 19.31 14.46 -32.42
CA ASP A 205 19.36 15.85 -32.89
C ASP A 205 20.22 16.78 -32.02
N LEU A 206 20.16 16.67 -30.68
CA LEU A 206 20.95 17.51 -29.78
C LEU A 206 22.43 17.08 -29.80
N VAL A 207 22.71 15.77 -29.88
CA VAL A 207 24.08 15.27 -30.07
C VAL A 207 24.61 15.68 -31.45
N ALA A 208 23.77 15.61 -32.49
CA ALA A 208 24.06 16.03 -33.85
C ALA A 208 24.21 17.55 -34.02
N GLU A 209 23.62 18.38 -33.16
CA GLU A 209 23.87 19.83 -33.12
C GLU A 209 25.11 20.19 -32.29
N ILE A 210 25.31 19.50 -31.16
CA ILE A 210 26.42 19.79 -30.24
C ILE A 210 27.76 19.36 -30.85
N PHE A 211 27.84 18.23 -31.56
CA PHE A 211 29.09 17.73 -32.14
C PHE A 211 29.72 18.69 -33.16
N PRO A 212 28.99 19.17 -34.18
CA PRO A 212 29.50 20.15 -35.15
C PRO A 212 29.84 21.48 -34.48
N MET A 213 29.10 21.87 -33.43
CA MET A 213 29.38 23.08 -32.68
C MET A 213 30.69 22.96 -31.89
N LEU A 214 30.96 21.81 -31.27
CA LEU A 214 32.22 21.51 -30.59
C LEU A 214 33.39 21.39 -31.57
N GLU A 215 33.21 20.79 -32.74
CA GLU A 215 34.23 20.78 -33.80
C GLU A 215 34.56 22.18 -34.29
N ARG A 216 33.55 23.04 -34.45
CA ARG A 216 33.74 24.43 -34.88
C ARG A 216 34.48 25.25 -33.82
N ILE A 217 34.16 25.06 -32.54
CA ILE A 217 34.89 25.66 -31.42
C ILE A 217 36.34 25.13 -31.35
N GLY A 218 36.53 23.82 -31.56
CA GLY A 218 37.84 23.19 -31.62
C GLY A 218 38.71 23.75 -32.74
N ALA A 219 38.16 23.89 -33.95
CA ALA A 219 38.84 24.47 -35.11
C ALA A 219 39.14 25.97 -34.93
N GLU A 220 38.30 26.69 -34.18
CA GLU A 220 38.50 28.12 -33.87
C GLU A 220 39.62 28.31 -32.82
N ILE A 221 39.70 27.43 -31.82
CA ILE A 221 40.82 27.36 -30.86
C ILE A 221 42.12 26.96 -31.56
N GLU A 222 42.07 26.02 -32.50
CA GLU A 222 43.24 25.57 -33.28
C GLU A 222 43.76 26.67 -34.22
N LYS A 223 42.87 27.50 -34.76
CA LYS A 223 43.22 28.73 -35.51
C LYS A 223 43.86 29.80 -34.63
N MET A 224 43.42 29.95 -33.39
CA MET A 224 44.01 30.92 -32.45
C MET A 224 45.40 30.50 -31.94
N LEU A 225 45.73 29.21 -31.96
CA LEU A 225 47.00 28.67 -31.43
C LEU A 225 48.10 28.43 -32.48
N GLY A 226 47.83 28.72 -33.76
CA GLY A 226 48.87 28.99 -34.76
C GLY A 226 49.86 27.85 -35.10
N GLY A 227 49.51 27.09 -36.15
CA GLY A 227 50.44 26.75 -37.23
C GLY A 227 51.02 25.33 -37.29
N GLY A 228 50.71 24.61 -38.39
CA GLY A 228 51.44 23.40 -38.78
C GLY A 228 50.64 22.52 -39.75
N GLY A 229 50.81 22.73 -41.05
CA GLY A 229 49.93 22.18 -42.10
C GLY A 229 50.19 20.73 -42.53
N ARG A 230 49.29 20.23 -43.39
CA ARG A 230 49.56 19.48 -44.63
C ARG A 230 48.23 19.02 -45.24
N GLY A 231 48.06 19.29 -46.52
CA GLY A 231 46.80 19.04 -47.22
C GLY A 231 46.56 17.59 -47.61
N ARG A 232 45.34 17.34 -48.10
CA ARG A 232 45.12 16.40 -49.20
C ARG A 232 43.79 16.71 -49.90
N SER A 233 43.90 16.87 -51.20
CA SER A 233 42.84 16.86 -52.21
C SER A 233 42.15 15.51 -52.26
N VAL A 234 40.83 15.51 -52.43
CA VAL A 234 40.08 14.39 -53.04
C VAL A 234 39.10 14.98 -54.04
N GLU A 235 39.18 14.42 -55.24
CA GLU A 235 38.45 14.80 -56.45
C GLU A 235 36.99 14.39 -56.42
N ASP A 236 36.22 15.18 -57.16
CA ASP A 236 34.89 14.93 -57.70
C ASP A 236 34.91 13.80 -58.74
N ARG A 237 33.99 12.84 -58.63
CA ARG A 237 33.05 12.38 -59.69
C ARG A 237 32.52 10.97 -59.45
N GLY A 238 31.22 10.81 -59.70
CA GLY A 238 30.67 9.54 -60.21
C GLY A 238 29.32 9.17 -59.61
N GLY A 239 28.23 9.62 -60.26
CA GLY A 239 26.89 9.18 -59.95
C GLY A 239 26.66 7.69 -60.25
N VAL A 240 25.84 7.05 -59.42
CA VAL A 240 25.17 5.79 -59.75
C VAL A 240 23.72 5.86 -59.25
N SER A 241 22.85 5.42 -60.14
CA SER A 241 21.40 5.30 -60.09
C SER A 241 20.85 4.68 -58.81
N ALA A 242 19.76 5.27 -58.33
CA ALA A 242 18.96 4.80 -57.22
C ALA A 242 18.25 3.47 -57.54
N PRO A 243 18.23 2.49 -56.62
CA PRO A 243 17.23 1.44 -56.64
C PRO A 243 15.91 1.99 -56.09
N GLU A 244 14.84 1.63 -56.79
CA GLU A 244 13.45 1.92 -56.50
C GLU A 244 13.08 1.50 -55.07
N GLN A 245 12.79 2.49 -54.20
CA GLN A 245 12.25 2.26 -52.87
C GLN A 245 10.84 1.68 -53.00
N PRO A 246 10.51 0.57 -52.31
CA PRO A 246 9.11 0.15 -52.21
C PRO A 246 8.33 1.22 -51.43
N ALA A 247 7.09 1.46 -51.87
CA ALA A 247 6.21 2.48 -51.35
C ALA A 247 6.19 2.52 -49.81
N PRO A 248 6.20 3.71 -49.18
CA PRO A 248 6.09 3.82 -47.74
C PRO A 248 4.74 3.21 -47.32
N THR A 249 4.81 2.13 -46.54
CA THR A 249 3.68 1.70 -45.72
C THR A 249 3.25 2.90 -44.91
N SER A 250 1.96 3.24 -45.01
CA SER A 250 1.36 4.39 -44.36
C SER A 250 1.88 4.50 -42.92
N PRO A 251 2.40 5.67 -42.48
CA PRO A 251 2.86 5.82 -41.11
C PRO A 251 1.66 5.53 -40.22
N SER A 252 1.71 4.40 -39.52
CA SER A 252 0.79 4.15 -38.42
C SER A 252 0.94 5.34 -37.49
N LEU A 253 -0.17 6.06 -37.26
CA LEU A 253 -0.19 7.18 -36.32
C LEU A 253 0.46 6.69 -35.02
N PRO A 254 1.44 7.41 -34.45
CA PRO A 254 2.06 7.01 -33.20
C PRO A 254 0.94 6.83 -32.18
N GLN A 255 0.74 5.58 -31.74
CA GLN A 255 -0.26 5.30 -30.73
C GLN A 255 0.13 6.08 -29.47
N PRO A 256 -0.83 6.75 -28.81
CA PRO A 256 -0.52 7.47 -27.59
C PRO A 256 0.13 6.50 -26.60
N PRO A 257 1.18 6.93 -25.87
CA PRO A 257 1.88 6.06 -24.95
C PRO A 257 0.87 5.46 -23.95
N PRO A 258 0.95 4.15 -23.69
CA PRO A 258 -0.01 3.48 -22.81
C PRO A 258 -0.07 4.21 -21.48
N THR A 259 -1.29 4.35 -20.95
CA THR A 259 -1.45 4.95 -19.62
C THR A 259 -0.71 4.09 -18.59
N LEU A 260 -0.25 4.72 -17.51
CA LEU A 260 0.39 4.00 -16.40
C LEU A 260 -0.54 2.93 -15.81
N ALA A 261 -1.86 3.11 -15.92
CA ALA A 261 -2.85 2.12 -15.53
C ALA A 261 -2.80 0.86 -16.41
N VAL A 262 -2.73 1.02 -17.74
CA VAL A 262 -2.59 -0.10 -18.68
C VAL A 262 -1.24 -0.80 -18.47
N ARG A 263 -0.15 -0.04 -18.35
CA ARG A 263 1.17 -0.61 -18.10
C ARG A 263 1.24 -1.35 -16.77
N ARG A 264 0.61 -0.82 -15.73
CA ARG A 264 0.49 -1.51 -14.44
C ARG A 264 -0.24 -2.84 -14.58
N ALA A 265 -1.37 -2.87 -15.30
CA ALA A 265 -2.14 -4.10 -15.51
C ALA A 265 -1.33 -5.16 -16.27
N GLU A 266 -0.58 -4.75 -17.30
CA GLU A 266 0.33 -5.62 -18.05
C GLU A 266 1.43 -6.20 -17.15
N LEU A 267 2.09 -5.35 -16.34
CA LEU A 267 3.10 -5.79 -15.39
C LEU A 267 2.52 -6.73 -14.32
N ASP A 268 1.32 -6.46 -13.82
CA ASP A 268 0.64 -7.33 -12.86
C ASP A 268 0.35 -8.72 -13.48
N GLN A 269 0.00 -8.79 -14.78
CA GLN A 269 -0.16 -10.07 -15.52
C GLN A 269 1.16 -10.81 -15.72
N LEU A 270 2.21 -10.12 -16.19
CA LEU A 270 3.53 -10.72 -16.41
C LEU A 270 4.13 -11.23 -15.10
N LEU A 271 4.03 -10.44 -14.03
CA LEU A 271 4.51 -10.81 -12.71
C LEU A 271 3.77 -12.03 -12.18
N ARG A 272 2.45 -12.11 -12.37
CA ARG A 272 1.69 -13.31 -11.98
C ARG A 272 2.13 -14.54 -12.75
N ALA A 273 2.27 -14.44 -14.07
CA ALA A 273 2.71 -15.56 -14.91
C ALA A 273 4.12 -16.06 -14.49
N GLU A 274 5.03 -15.14 -14.19
CA GLU A 274 6.39 -15.48 -13.76
C GLU A 274 6.42 -16.13 -12.37
N LEU A 275 5.61 -15.61 -11.44
CA LEU A 275 5.44 -16.22 -10.11
C LEU A 275 4.88 -17.64 -10.21
N GLU A 276 3.90 -17.84 -11.09
CA GLU A 276 3.32 -19.16 -11.32
C GLU A 276 4.32 -20.11 -11.98
N HIS A 277 5.09 -19.64 -12.95
CA HIS A 277 6.16 -20.40 -13.62
C HIS A 277 7.26 -20.85 -12.64
N GLN A 278 7.66 -19.99 -11.70
CA GLN A 278 8.64 -20.32 -10.66
C GLN A 278 8.04 -21.09 -9.47
N GLY A 279 6.73 -21.32 -9.45
CA GLY A 279 6.05 -22.02 -8.37
C GLY A 279 5.96 -21.24 -7.06
N ILE A 280 6.13 -19.91 -7.08
CA ILE A 280 5.98 -19.02 -5.92
C ILE A 280 4.49 -18.75 -5.72
N ILE A 281 3.77 -19.81 -5.34
CA ILE A 281 2.32 -19.86 -5.26
C ILE A 281 1.91 -20.34 -3.87
N VAL A 282 1.01 -19.61 -3.21
CA VAL A 282 0.37 -20.01 -1.95
C VAL A 282 -0.87 -20.84 -2.26
N ARG A 283 -0.89 -22.07 -1.74
CA ARG A 283 -1.94 -23.10 -1.89
C ARG A 283 -2.58 -23.42 -0.54
N GLY A 284 -3.69 -24.18 -0.55
CA GLY A 284 -4.34 -24.58 0.70
C GLY A 284 -3.46 -25.44 1.62
N GLN A 285 -2.49 -26.19 1.07
CA GLN A 285 -1.51 -26.91 1.89
C GLN A 285 -0.58 -25.97 2.68
N ASP A 286 -0.23 -24.81 2.13
CA ASP A 286 0.61 -23.83 2.83
C ASP A 286 -0.13 -23.23 4.03
N ILE A 287 -1.42 -22.97 3.86
CA ILE A 287 -2.31 -22.56 4.95
C ILE A 287 -2.38 -23.65 6.03
N ALA A 288 -2.57 -24.91 5.64
CA ALA A 288 -2.62 -26.02 6.59
C ALA A 288 -1.33 -26.15 7.40
N ARG A 289 -0.19 -25.94 6.77
CA ARG A 289 1.11 -25.92 7.45
C ARG A 289 1.19 -24.77 8.46
N VAL A 290 0.77 -23.56 8.11
CA VAL A 290 0.78 -22.40 9.01
C VAL A 290 -0.15 -22.63 10.21
N VAL A 291 -1.41 -22.99 9.96
CA VAL A 291 -2.37 -23.31 11.02
C VAL A 291 -1.84 -24.45 11.90
N GLY A 292 -1.31 -25.51 11.29
CA GLY A 292 -0.76 -26.65 11.99
C GLY A 292 0.43 -26.29 12.88
N THR A 293 1.29 -25.39 12.42
CA THR A 293 2.41 -24.86 13.22
C THR A 293 1.88 -24.06 14.41
N ALA A 294 0.89 -23.18 14.20
CA ALA A 294 0.29 -22.36 15.26
C ALA A 294 -0.38 -23.22 16.37
N VAL A 295 -1.04 -24.32 15.99
CA VAL A 295 -1.73 -25.21 16.96
C VAL A 295 -0.89 -26.41 17.42
N GLY A 296 0.34 -26.56 16.93
CA GLY A 296 1.24 -27.68 17.24
C GLY A 296 0.73 -29.05 16.75
N LYS A 297 0.02 -29.10 15.62
CA LYS A 297 -0.55 -30.34 15.04
C LYS A 297 -0.25 -30.44 13.55
N GLY A 298 -0.03 -31.66 13.06
CA GLY A 298 -0.01 -31.92 11.61
C GLY A 298 -1.43 -31.80 11.05
N ILE A 299 -1.64 -30.82 10.17
CA ILE A 299 -2.93 -30.60 9.49
C ILE A 299 -2.73 -30.85 8.01
N GLU A 300 -3.59 -31.67 7.42
CA GLU A 300 -3.68 -31.86 5.97
C GLU A 300 -4.86 -31.07 5.41
N TRP A 301 -4.67 -30.48 4.22
CA TRP A 301 -5.74 -29.87 3.44
C TRP A 301 -6.01 -30.67 2.17
N ARG A 302 -7.29 -30.95 1.92
CA ARG A 302 -7.81 -31.54 0.69
C ARG A 302 -8.96 -30.66 0.20
N ALA A 303 -8.81 -30.17 -1.02
CA ALA A 303 -9.74 -29.26 -1.70
C ALA A 303 -11.08 -29.93 -2.05
#